data_AF-A0A1V2PHJ0-F1
#
_entry.id   AF-A0A1V2PHJ0-F1
#
_cell.length_a   1.000
_cell.length_b   1.000
_cell.length_c   1.000
_cell.angle_alpha   90.00
_cell.angle_beta   90.00
_cell.angle_gamma   90.00
#
_symmetry.space_group_name_H-M   'P 1'
#
loop_
_entity.id
_entity.type
_entity.pdbx_description
1 polymer ?
#
loop_
_entity_poly.entity_id
_entity_poly.type
_entity_poly.pdbx_seq_one_letter_code
_entity_poly.pdbx_strand_id
1 'polypeptide(L)'
;MRFRPRPLVLGTLSSFALVAAAAGGAVAAVGPDSSGTPAGSAAAKPTPAATDTDGDALPDTWETNGYDANGDGVVDVDLPAMGATPTKKDLFVEMDYMEGRLASTTALDRIVQSFATAPISNPDGSTGIRLHLDAGSARGTAYDLGGGNQVPYDSNLQPAVQQTDAIKATHFAPARQAVFHYMLWADDYDNTCSSGNAFAIPNDTFIVTMGPKCNWTVTENMNVGTFIHELGHDLGLTHGGSDSVNYKPNYLSVMNYHFQFDGVPRTSGAAWFSYSSFAPPTLTESSLKESAGLGSAASTWRTKWRCPDNTTRTSGAANLGIDWNCDGDATDTTSADINRDGRSTTLTTQNNWANIRFGGGDVGGGDAQSKTTTPASELQEMTQQEYAEQHQH
;
A
#
# COMPACT_ATOMS: atom_id res chain seq x y z
N MET A 1 19.57 -47.35 37.68
CA MET A 1 18.92 -48.66 37.94
C MET A 1 17.64 -48.36 38.72
N ARG A 2 16.40 -48.69 38.36
CA ARG A 2 15.73 -49.66 37.45
C ARG A 2 14.42 -48.95 36.97
N PHE A 3 14.03 -48.89 35.68
CA PHE A 3 13.27 -49.89 34.90
C PHE A 3 12.14 -50.57 35.72
N ARG A 4 10.85 -50.68 35.35
CA ARG A 4 10.09 -50.57 34.08
C ARG A 4 8.55 -50.70 34.40
N PRO A 5 7.58 -50.94 33.46
CA PRO A 5 6.34 -50.15 33.28
C PRO A 5 5.02 -50.99 33.32
N ARG A 6 3.89 -50.42 32.83
CA ARG A 6 2.72 -51.02 32.10
C ARG A 6 1.34 -50.56 32.66
N PRO A 7 0.20 -50.69 31.93
CA PRO A 7 -0.02 -51.18 30.54
C PRO A 7 -0.90 -50.28 29.63
N LEU A 8 -0.88 -50.63 28.34
CA LEU A 8 -1.83 -50.30 27.28
C LEU A 8 -3.11 -51.15 27.45
N VAL A 9 -4.31 -50.58 27.23
CA VAL A 9 -5.53 -51.34 26.86
C VAL A 9 -6.28 -50.60 25.74
N LEU A 10 -6.69 -51.41 24.77
CA LEU A 10 -7.32 -51.11 23.48
C LEU A 10 -8.86 -51.25 23.58
N GLY A 11 -9.61 -50.55 22.71
CA GLY A 11 -11.02 -50.80 22.37
C GLY A 11 -12.00 -49.80 22.98
N THR A 12 -13.06 -49.30 22.33
CA THR A 12 -13.73 -49.61 21.06
C THR A 12 -14.61 -48.39 20.69
N LEU A 13 -14.68 -48.03 19.40
CA LEU A 13 -15.61 -47.04 18.86
C LEU A 13 -17.03 -47.64 18.80
N SER A 14 -18.03 -46.91 19.32
CA SER A 14 -19.45 -47.19 19.08
C SER A 14 -20.12 -45.96 18.49
N SER A 15 -20.55 -46.11 17.24
CA SER A 15 -21.36 -45.18 16.47
C SER A 15 -22.80 -45.15 16.98
N PHE A 16 -23.41 -43.96 17.01
CA PHE A 16 -24.87 -43.81 17.04
C PHE A 16 -25.37 -43.44 15.65
N ALA A 17 -26.15 -44.34 15.05
CA ALA A 17 -26.97 -44.08 13.88
C ALA A 17 -28.41 -43.86 14.34
N LEU A 18 -29.07 -42.81 13.82
CA LEU A 18 -30.52 -42.62 13.94
C LEU A 18 -31.18 -43.01 12.60
N VAL A 19 -32.26 -43.76 12.70
CA VAL A 19 -33.06 -44.36 11.62
C VAL A 19 -34.32 -43.52 11.37
N ALA A 20 -34.71 -43.34 10.10
CA ALA A 20 -36.10 -43.39 9.59
C ALA A 20 -36.09 -43.27 8.04
N ALA A 21 -36.33 -44.38 7.30
CA ALA A 21 -37.57 -44.74 6.58
C ALA A 21 -37.97 -43.75 5.45
N ALA A 22 -37.73 -44.01 4.15
CA ALA A 22 -38.46 -44.91 3.21
C ALA A 22 -39.96 -44.54 3.07
N ALA A 23 -40.62 -44.42 1.91
CA ALA A 23 -40.47 -44.82 0.50
C ALA A 23 -41.29 -43.81 -0.36
N GLY A 24 -41.24 -43.65 -1.68
CA GLY A 24 -40.98 -44.51 -2.83
C GLY A 24 -42.13 -44.33 -3.84
N GLY A 25 -41.83 -44.12 -5.13
CA GLY A 25 -42.81 -44.26 -6.22
C GLY A 25 -42.75 -43.23 -7.36
N ALA A 26 -42.24 -43.66 -8.53
CA ALA A 26 -42.34 -43.03 -9.85
C ALA A 26 -43.83 -42.97 -10.34
N VAL A 27 -44.30 -42.29 -11.41
CA VAL A 27 -43.86 -42.14 -12.82
C VAL A 27 -44.69 -40.97 -13.46
N ALA A 28 -44.20 -40.42 -14.58
CA ALA A 28 -44.66 -39.27 -15.37
C ALA A 28 -46.09 -39.25 -15.96
N ALA A 29 -46.64 -38.04 -16.21
CA ALA A 29 -47.57 -37.71 -17.31
C ALA A 29 -47.71 -36.18 -17.55
N VAL A 30 -48.15 -35.83 -18.77
CA VAL A 30 -48.11 -34.56 -19.54
C VAL A 30 -49.14 -33.49 -19.09
N GLY A 31 -48.86 -32.19 -19.37
CA GLY A 31 -49.58 -30.97 -18.94
C GLY A 31 -50.98 -30.70 -19.53
N PRO A 32 -51.60 -29.53 -19.21
CA PRO A 32 -51.44 -28.34 -20.06
C PRO A 32 -51.40 -26.97 -19.32
N ASP A 33 -51.07 -25.94 -20.08
CA ASP A 33 -50.97 -24.50 -19.79
C ASP A 33 -51.87 -23.92 -18.67
N SER A 34 -51.28 -23.07 -17.83
CA SER A 34 -51.89 -21.79 -17.42
C SER A 34 -50.87 -20.83 -16.78
N SER A 35 -50.54 -19.80 -17.56
CA SER A 35 -50.33 -18.39 -17.15
C SER A 35 -49.54 -18.06 -15.87
N GLY A 36 -48.35 -17.46 -16.07
CA GLY A 36 -47.80 -16.44 -15.16
C GLY A 36 -46.39 -16.70 -14.69
N THR A 37 -45.38 -16.34 -15.49
CA THR A 37 -43.99 -16.19 -15.01
C THR A 37 -43.69 -14.70 -14.84
N PRO A 38 -43.29 -14.22 -13.65
CA PRO A 38 -42.78 -12.87 -13.46
C PRO A 38 -41.48 -12.72 -14.26
N ALA A 39 -41.25 -11.51 -14.79
CA ALA A 39 -40.06 -11.14 -15.55
C ALA A 39 -38.78 -11.63 -14.86
N GLY A 40 -38.03 -12.50 -15.54
CA GLY A 40 -36.69 -12.87 -15.14
C GLY A 40 -35.81 -11.62 -15.14
N SER A 41 -35.11 -11.42 -14.03
CA SER A 41 -34.01 -10.46 -13.91
C SER A 41 -33.09 -10.63 -15.12
N ALA A 42 -33.08 -9.63 -15.99
CA ALA A 42 -32.07 -9.54 -17.03
C ALA A 42 -30.73 -9.42 -16.31
N ALA A 43 -29.90 -10.47 -16.38
CA ALA A 43 -28.49 -10.36 -16.04
C ALA A 43 -27.94 -9.13 -16.77
N ALA A 44 -27.44 -8.16 -16.01
CA ALA A 44 -26.83 -6.96 -16.56
C ALA A 44 -25.79 -7.40 -17.59
N LYS A 45 -26.02 -6.98 -18.84
CA LYS A 45 -25.05 -7.16 -19.92
C LYS A 45 -23.75 -6.51 -19.43
N PRO A 46 -22.58 -7.17 -19.50
CA PRO A 46 -21.34 -6.52 -19.10
C PRO A 46 -21.19 -5.27 -19.95
N THR A 47 -21.20 -4.11 -19.28
CA THR A 47 -20.86 -2.83 -19.90
C THR A 47 -19.48 -3.02 -20.51
N PRO A 48 -19.24 -2.66 -21.79
CA PRO A 48 -17.89 -2.64 -22.32
C PRO A 48 -17.03 -1.84 -21.34
N ALA A 49 -15.89 -2.40 -20.90
CA ALA A 49 -14.94 -1.66 -20.09
C ALA A 49 -14.68 -0.31 -20.78
N ALA A 50 -14.86 0.78 -20.04
CA ALA A 50 -14.62 2.10 -20.59
C ALA A 50 -13.17 2.15 -21.12
N THR A 51 -12.95 2.85 -22.23
CA THR A 51 -11.59 2.99 -22.76
C THR A 51 -10.78 3.83 -21.79
N ASP A 52 -9.60 3.35 -21.46
CA ASP A 52 -8.58 3.97 -20.61
C ASP A 52 -7.25 3.77 -21.34
N THR A 53 -6.81 4.82 -22.03
CA THR A 53 -5.74 4.78 -23.02
C THR A 53 -4.36 4.74 -22.37
N ASP A 54 -4.17 5.38 -21.22
CA ASP A 54 -2.90 5.34 -20.51
C ASP A 54 -2.85 4.26 -19.42
N GLY A 55 -3.98 3.77 -18.93
CA GLY A 55 -4.11 2.67 -17.99
C GLY A 55 -4.05 3.09 -16.52
N ASP A 56 -4.47 4.31 -16.17
CA ASP A 56 -4.54 4.81 -14.79
C ASP A 56 -5.89 4.54 -14.10
N ALA A 57 -6.74 3.71 -14.72
CA ALA A 57 -8.09 3.35 -14.28
C ALA A 57 -9.12 4.49 -14.36
N LEU A 58 -8.76 5.68 -14.84
CA LEU A 58 -9.70 6.73 -15.18
C LEU A 58 -10.12 6.56 -16.66
N PRO A 59 -11.42 6.48 -16.96
CA PRO A 59 -11.88 6.43 -18.34
C PRO A 59 -11.50 7.69 -19.15
N ASP A 60 -11.07 7.50 -20.40
CA ASP A 60 -10.76 8.58 -21.35
C ASP A 60 -11.89 9.62 -21.44
N THR A 61 -13.13 9.15 -21.32
CA THR A 61 -14.33 10.01 -21.36
C THR A 61 -14.42 10.95 -20.16
N TRP A 62 -13.98 10.51 -18.98
CA TRP A 62 -13.93 11.35 -17.77
C TRP A 62 -12.80 12.37 -17.90
N GLU A 63 -11.64 11.96 -18.38
CA GLU A 63 -10.49 12.85 -18.56
C GLU A 63 -10.66 13.87 -19.69
N THR A 64 -11.54 13.58 -20.66
CA THR A 64 -11.85 14.50 -21.77
C THR A 64 -13.04 15.42 -21.48
N ASN A 65 -14.07 14.93 -20.78
CA ASN A 65 -15.34 15.65 -20.63
C ASN A 65 -15.70 16.00 -19.18
N GLY A 66 -14.93 15.54 -18.21
CA GLY A 66 -15.32 15.51 -16.80
C GLY A 66 -16.15 14.28 -16.44
N TYR A 67 -16.26 14.01 -15.14
CA TYR A 67 -17.05 12.93 -14.57
C TYR A 67 -18.38 13.47 -14.04
N ASP A 68 -19.48 12.95 -14.59
CA ASP A 68 -20.86 13.12 -14.11
C ASP A 68 -21.22 11.86 -13.30
N ALA A 69 -21.19 11.98 -11.98
CA ALA A 69 -21.32 10.85 -11.07
C ALA A 69 -22.78 10.39 -10.90
N ASN A 70 -23.73 11.30 -11.10
CA ASN A 70 -25.16 11.05 -10.86
C ASN A 70 -25.96 10.83 -12.17
N GLY A 71 -25.36 11.13 -13.33
CA GLY A 71 -25.94 10.97 -14.66
C GLY A 71 -26.97 12.03 -15.03
N ASP A 72 -26.96 13.20 -14.39
CA ASP A 72 -27.91 14.29 -14.63
C ASP A 72 -27.50 15.21 -15.80
N GLY A 73 -26.31 14.99 -16.39
CA GLY A 73 -25.75 15.76 -17.48
C GLY A 73 -24.94 16.97 -17.05
N VAL A 74 -24.72 17.17 -15.73
CA VAL A 74 -23.83 18.18 -15.15
C VAL A 74 -22.55 17.50 -14.67
N VAL A 75 -21.40 18.08 -15.01
CA VAL A 75 -20.10 17.56 -14.56
C VAL A 75 -19.95 17.82 -13.06
N ASP A 76 -19.73 16.76 -12.28
CA ASP A 76 -19.46 16.82 -10.84
C ASP A 76 -17.95 16.98 -10.54
N VAL A 77 -17.09 16.35 -11.36
CA VAL A 77 -15.62 16.43 -11.23
C VAL A 77 -15.00 16.77 -12.58
N ASP A 78 -14.41 17.95 -12.68
CA ASP A 78 -13.80 18.47 -13.92
C ASP A 78 -12.32 18.03 -14.05
N LEU A 79 -12.10 16.74 -14.34
CA LEU A 79 -10.78 16.17 -14.57
C LEU A 79 -9.96 16.94 -15.63
N PRO A 80 -10.53 17.35 -16.79
CA PRO A 80 -9.81 18.17 -17.77
C PRO A 80 -9.29 19.49 -17.17
N ALA A 81 -10.10 20.20 -16.36
CA ALA A 81 -9.67 21.43 -15.72
C ALA A 81 -8.62 21.21 -14.62
N MET A 82 -8.63 20.04 -13.96
CA MET A 82 -7.56 19.62 -13.05
C MET A 82 -6.29 19.19 -13.79
N GLY A 83 -6.39 19.03 -15.11
CA GLY A 83 -5.27 18.76 -15.99
C GLY A 83 -5.07 17.29 -16.34
N ALA A 84 -6.06 16.42 -16.13
CA ALA A 84 -6.03 15.03 -16.60
C ALA A 84 -6.06 14.96 -18.13
N THR A 85 -5.53 13.88 -18.71
CA THR A 85 -5.55 13.65 -20.16
C THR A 85 -5.43 12.15 -20.43
N PRO A 86 -6.16 11.59 -21.41
CA PRO A 86 -6.15 10.15 -21.73
C PRO A 86 -4.81 9.49 -22.05
N THR A 87 -3.74 10.28 -22.18
CA THR A 87 -2.44 9.86 -22.67
C THR A 87 -1.34 10.03 -21.64
N LYS A 88 -1.68 10.39 -20.39
CA LYS A 88 -0.71 10.57 -19.31
C LYS A 88 -1.36 10.30 -17.97
N LYS A 89 -0.85 9.27 -17.30
CA LYS A 89 -1.37 8.76 -16.04
C LYS A 89 -1.51 9.82 -14.96
N ASP A 90 -2.64 9.79 -14.29
CA ASP A 90 -3.01 10.63 -13.18
C ASP A 90 -3.30 9.80 -11.92
N LEU A 91 -3.11 10.43 -10.76
CA LEU A 91 -3.61 9.97 -9.47
C LEU A 91 -4.15 11.18 -8.73
N PHE A 92 -5.32 11.04 -8.12
CA PHE A 92 -5.97 12.12 -7.36
C PHE A 92 -6.07 11.72 -5.89
N VAL A 93 -5.64 12.62 -5.01
CA VAL A 93 -5.72 12.41 -3.55
C VAL A 93 -6.34 13.61 -2.88
N GLU A 94 -7.46 13.41 -2.21
CA GLU A 94 -8.06 14.41 -1.34
C GLU A 94 -7.54 14.24 0.08
N MET A 95 -6.99 15.33 0.64
CA MET A 95 -6.30 15.36 1.91
C MET A 95 -7.11 16.18 2.91
N ASP A 96 -7.89 15.50 3.74
CA ASP A 96 -8.41 16.10 4.95
C ASP A 96 -7.34 16.12 6.03
N TYR A 97 -7.49 17.02 7.00
CA TYR A 97 -6.46 17.19 8.01
C TYR A 97 -7.00 17.73 9.32
N MET A 98 -6.43 17.25 10.42
CA MET A 98 -6.63 17.85 11.74
C MET A 98 -5.76 19.11 11.89
N GLU A 99 -6.16 20.00 12.81
CA GLU A 99 -5.41 21.22 13.10
C GLU A 99 -3.92 20.93 13.40
N GLY A 100 -3.02 21.65 12.72
CA GLY A 100 -1.57 21.49 12.89
C GLY A 100 -0.98 20.20 12.33
N ARG A 101 -1.76 19.35 11.64
CA ARG A 101 -1.30 18.05 11.12
C ARG A 101 -0.95 18.06 9.64
N LEU A 102 -1.56 18.95 8.85
CA LEU A 102 -1.32 19.04 7.41
C LEU A 102 0.16 19.33 7.08
N ALA A 103 0.74 18.53 6.19
CA ALA A 103 2.13 18.68 5.74
C ALA A 103 2.42 20.07 5.12
N SER A 104 3.69 20.49 5.08
CA SER A 104 4.11 21.76 4.45
C SER A 104 3.96 21.72 2.93
N THR A 105 3.85 22.87 2.27
CA THR A 105 3.88 22.93 0.78
C THR A 105 5.14 22.30 0.21
N THR A 106 6.30 22.51 0.85
CA THR A 106 7.56 21.85 0.48
C THR A 106 7.48 20.33 0.52
N ALA A 107 6.79 19.75 1.51
CA ALA A 107 6.57 18.31 1.57
C ALA A 107 5.64 17.84 0.45
N LEU A 108 4.55 18.56 0.18
CA LEU A 108 3.63 18.26 -0.92
C LEU A 108 4.33 18.35 -2.29
N ASP A 109 5.17 19.36 -2.51
CA ASP A 109 5.98 19.51 -3.75
C ASP A 109 6.88 18.30 -3.96
N ARG A 110 7.53 17.82 -2.88
CA ARG A 110 8.41 16.64 -2.92
C ARG A 110 7.62 15.35 -3.21
N ILE A 111 6.43 15.21 -2.66
CA ILE A 111 5.52 14.10 -2.94
C ILE A 111 5.11 14.14 -4.42
N VAL A 112 4.63 15.26 -4.95
CA VAL A 112 4.27 15.38 -6.38
C VAL A 112 5.48 15.07 -7.26
N GLN A 113 6.65 15.58 -6.91
CA GLN A 113 7.89 15.36 -7.66
C GLN A 113 8.33 13.89 -7.71
N SER A 114 8.07 13.09 -6.66
CA SER A 114 8.43 11.66 -6.67
C SER A 114 7.62 10.85 -7.66
N PHE A 115 6.35 11.21 -7.87
CA PHE A 115 5.47 10.58 -8.88
C PHE A 115 5.76 11.13 -10.28
N ALA A 116 6.03 12.43 -10.40
CA ALA A 116 6.41 13.04 -11.68
C ALA A 116 7.71 12.48 -12.28
N THR A 117 8.59 11.91 -11.45
CA THR A 117 9.85 11.26 -11.86
C THR A 117 9.77 9.74 -11.87
N ALA A 118 8.59 9.16 -11.63
CA ALA A 118 8.41 7.72 -11.69
C ALA A 118 8.79 7.18 -13.09
N PRO A 119 9.49 6.03 -13.18
CA PRO A 119 9.89 5.45 -14.46
C PRO A 119 8.75 4.67 -15.12
N ILE A 120 7.60 5.33 -15.25
CA ILE A 120 6.40 4.85 -15.93
C ILE A 120 6.30 5.59 -17.25
N SER A 121 6.15 4.86 -18.36
CA SER A 121 5.97 5.44 -19.68
C SER A 121 4.49 5.71 -19.95
N ASN A 122 4.22 6.79 -20.68
CA ASN A 122 2.87 7.19 -21.07
C ASN A 122 2.67 7.14 -22.60
N PRO A 123 1.43 6.99 -23.10
CA PRO A 123 1.11 7.05 -24.52
C PRO A 123 1.56 8.35 -25.23
N ASP A 124 1.62 9.47 -24.51
CA ASP A 124 2.12 10.76 -25.05
C ASP A 124 3.65 10.80 -25.24
N GLY A 125 4.37 9.74 -24.85
CA GLY A 125 5.83 9.63 -24.92
C GLY A 125 6.56 10.26 -23.73
N SER A 126 5.84 10.84 -22.77
CA SER A 126 6.40 11.30 -21.50
C SER A 126 6.62 10.13 -20.53
N THR A 127 7.30 10.43 -19.42
CA THR A 127 7.40 9.53 -18.26
C THR A 127 6.84 10.18 -17.01
N GLY A 128 6.51 9.37 -16.01
CA GLY A 128 6.02 9.81 -14.71
C GLY A 128 4.49 9.83 -14.62
N ILE A 129 3.99 10.07 -13.42
CA ILE A 129 2.57 10.17 -13.09
C ILE A 129 2.30 11.60 -12.61
N ARG A 130 1.20 12.20 -13.03
CA ARG A 130 0.70 13.44 -12.43
C ARG A 130 -0.06 13.09 -11.15
N LEU A 131 0.54 13.40 -10.01
CA LEU A 131 -0.15 13.28 -8.72
C LEU A 131 -0.80 14.62 -8.38
N HIS A 132 -2.13 14.62 -8.34
CA HIS A 132 -2.97 15.75 -8.00
C HIS A 132 -3.36 15.66 -6.52
N LEU A 133 -2.87 16.61 -5.73
CA LEU A 133 -3.14 16.66 -4.30
C LEU A 133 -4.13 17.80 -4.00
N ASP A 134 -5.16 17.51 -3.22
CA ASP A 134 -6.17 18.49 -2.83
C ASP A 134 -6.21 18.64 -1.30
N ALA A 135 -5.71 19.77 -0.80
CA ALA A 135 -5.79 20.18 0.59
C ALA A 135 -6.77 21.38 0.76
N GLY A 136 -7.59 21.62 -0.27
CA GLY A 136 -8.39 22.83 -0.39
C GLY A 136 -7.55 24.10 -0.32
N SER A 137 -8.17 25.18 0.15
CA SER A 137 -7.51 26.49 0.22
C SER A 137 -6.31 26.57 1.18
N ALA A 138 -6.05 25.54 2.00
CA ALA A 138 -5.04 25.59 3.06
C ALA A 138 -3.59 25.55 2.56
N ARG A 139 -3.37 25.12 1.31
CA ARG A 139 -2.02 25.07 0.69
C ARG A 139 -1.93 25.87 -0.60
N GLY A 140 -2.88 26.78 -0.81
CA GLY A 140 -2.92 27.67 -1.97
C GLY A 140 -3.44 26.96 -3.21
N THR A 141 -3.58 27.72 -4.30
CA THR A 141 -4.30 27.30 -5.51
C THR A 141 -3.68 26.11 -6.25
N ALA A 142 -2.43 25.75 -5.94
CA ALA A 142 -1.78 24.57 -6.52
C ALA A 142 -2.30 23.25 -5.94
N TYR A 143 -2.95 23.30 -4.77
CA TYR A 143 -3.47 22.15 -4.04
C TYR A 143 -4.94 22.35 -3.64
N ASP A 144 -5.68 23.10 -4.44
CA ASP A 144 -7.09 23.41 -4.20
C ASP A 144 -7.88 22.94 -5.43
N LEU A 145 -8.41 21.71 -5.37
CA LEU A 145 -9.21 21.08 -6.42
C LEU A 145 -10.69 20.99 -6.01
N GLY A 146 -11.10 21.83 -5.05
CA GLY A 146 -12.48 21.97 -4.59
C GLY A 146 -12.91 21.01 -3.46
N GLY A 147 -12.02 20.17 -2.96
CA GLY A 147 -12.19 19.34 -1.77
C GLY A 147 -11.18 19.71 -0.68
N GLY A 148 -10.88 18.76 0.23
CA GLY A 148 -9.83 18.89 1.25
C GLY A 148 -10.17 19.90 2.35
N ASN A 149 -10.38 19.41 3.56
CA ASN A 149 -10.93 20.21 4.65
C ASN A 149 -10.15 20.04 5.95
N GLN A 150 -10.15 21.10 6.76
CA GLN A 150 -9.82 20.94 8.17
C GLN A 150 -10.97 20.24 8.88
N VAL A 151 -10.70 19.10 9.52
CA VAL A 151 -11.67 18.32 10.29
C VAL A 151 -11.49 18.57 11.80
N PRO A 152 -12.50 18.26 12.65
CA PRO A 152 -12.34 18.34 14.10
C PRO A 152 -11.13 17.54 14.59
N TYR A 153 -10.36 18.12 15.50
CA TYR A 153 -9.20 17.45 16.08
C TYR A 153 -9.64 16.29 16.97
N ASP A 154 -9.13 15.10 16.68
CA ASP A 154 -9.18 13.95 17.59
C ASP A 154 -7.75 13.46 17.81
N SER A 155 -7.30 13.48 19.07
CA SER A 155 -5.98 12.98 19.43
C SER A 155 -5.82 11.48 19.17
N ASN A 156 -6.92 10.75 18.98
CA ASN A 156 -6.90 9.30 18.85
C ASN A 156 -8.14 8.77 18.13
N LEU A 157 -8.01 8.47 16.84
CA LEU A 157 -9.08 7.83 16.08
C LEU A 157 -9.35 6.42 16.62
N GLN A 158 -10.44 6.25 17.38
CA GLN A 158 -10.74 4.99 18.06
C GLN A 158 -12.24 4.69 18.15
N PRO A 159 -12.72 3.61 17.50
CA PRO A 159 -11.98 2.73 16.60
C PRO A 159 -11.52 3.42 15.30
N ALA A 160 -10.31 3.12 14.82
CA ALA A 160 -9.68 3.83 13.70
C ALA A 160 -10.51 3.82 12.41
N VAL A 161 -10.98 2.65 11.99
CA VAL A 161 -11.75 2.47 10.74
C VAL A 161 -13.05 3.27 10.82
N GLN A 162 -13.86 3.05 11.86
CA GLN A 162 -15.18 3.66 11.98
C GLN A 162 -15.12 5.18 12.08
N GLN A 163 -14.13 5.72 12.79
CA GLN A 163 -13.98 7.17 12.90
C GLN A 163 -13.43 7.79 11.60
N THR A 164 -12.48 7.13 10.94
CA THR A 164 -11.98 7.59 9.63
C THR A 164 -13.10 7.59 8.58
N ASP A 165 -13.90 6.52 8.53
CA ASP A 165 -15.06 6.41 7.65
C ASP A 165 -16.12 7.49 7.95
N ALA A 166 -16.35 7.80 9.23
CA ALA A 166 -17.30 8.84 9.62
C ALA A 166 -16.84 10.25 9.21
N ILE A 167 -15.53 10.52 9.30
CA ILE A 167 -14.92 11.76 8.80
C ILE A 167 -15.07 11.82 7.28
N LYS A 168 -14.64 10.77 6.56
CA LYS A 168 -14.76 10.68 5.10
C LYS A 168 -16.22 10.89 4.66
N ALA A 169 -17.18 10.19 5.25
CA ALA A 169 -18.59 10.32 4.90
C ALA A 169 -19.17 11.74 5.12
N THR A 170 -18.55 12.54 5.99
CA THR A 170 -18.99 13.92 6.29
C THR A 170 -18.31 14.96 5.40
N HIS A 171 -17.02 14.74 5.08
CA HIS A 171 -16.16 15.76 4.50
C HIS A 171 -15.74 15.48 3.05
N PHE A 172 -15.91 14.25 2.58
CA PHE A 172 -15.59 13.83 1.22
C PHE A 172 -16.87 13.66 0.39
N ALA A 173 -16.99 14.42 -0.70
CA ALA A 173 -18.19 14.38 -1.54
C ALA A 173 -18.32 13.02 -2.25
N PRO A 174 -19.50 12.35 -2.20
CA PRO A 174 -19.67 11.03 -2.84
C PRO A 174 -19.35 11.01 -4.34
N ALA A 175 -19.56 12.12 -5.05
CA ALA A 175 -19.24 12.24 -6.47
C ALA A 175 -17.73 12.09 -6.78
N ARG A 176 -16.86 12.24 -5.78
CA ARG A 176 -15.40 12.17 -5.92
C ARG A 176 -14.84 10.78 -5.67
N GLN A 177 -15.64 9.85 -5.11
CA GLN A 177 -15.18 8.52 -4.69
C GLN A 177 -14.59 7.67 -5.81
N ALA A 178 -15.11 7.79 -7.04
CA ALA A 178 -14.61 7.05 -8.17
C ALA A 178 -13.30 7.63 -8.76
N VAL A 179 -12.83 8.79 -8.28
CA VAL A 179 -11.69 9.50 -8.86
C VAL A 179 -10.57 9.69 -7.83
N PHE A 180 -10.91 10.06 -6.60
CA PHE A 180 -9.95 10.42 -5.57
C PHE A 180 -9.74 9.27 -4.59
N HIS A 181 -8.47 8.97 -4.31
CA HIS A 181 -8.09 8.39 -3.03
C HIS A 181 -8.35 9.41 -1.93
N TYR A 182 -8.87 8.97 -0.79
CA TYR A 182 -9.09 9.82 0.36
C TYR A 182 -7.97 9.60 1.38
N MET A 183 -7.47 10.67 1.98
CA MET A 183 -6.55 10.53 3.11
C MET A 183 -6.77 11.56 4.19
N LEU A 184 -6.35 11.18 5.42
CA LEU A 184 -6.45 12.04 6.59
C LEU A 184 -5.09 12.21 7.28
N TRP A 185 -4.65 13.47 7.42
CA TRP A 185 -3.57 13.86 8.32
C TRP A 185 -4.09 13.96 9.76
N ALA A 186 -3.84 12.96 10.59
CA ALA A 186 -4.35 12.84 11.96
C ALA A 186 -3.23 12.81 13.03
N ASP A 187 -3.62 12.74 14.31
CA ASP A 187 -2.70 12.63 15.45
C ASP A 187 -2.24 11.18 15.67
N ASP A 188 -3.17 10.30 16.03
CA ASP A 188 -2.93 8.87 16.32
C ASP A 188 -4.20 8.08 16.03
N TYR A 189 -4.09 6.76 15.98
CA TYR A 189 -5.23 5.86 15.91
C TYR A 189 -5.05 4.66 16.85
N ASP A 190 -6.14 4.20 17.46
CA ASP A 190 -6.22 3.03 18.33
C ASP A 190 -5.12 2.94 19.43
N ASN A 191 -4.53 4.06 19.84
CA ASN A 191 -3.37 4.13 20.75
C ASN A 191 -2.15 3.35 20.27
N THR A 192 -1.94 3.30 18.95
CA THR A 192 -0.84 2.54 18.35
C THR A 192 0.47 3.32 18.34
N CYS A 193 0.41 4.65 18.28
CA CYS A 193 1.56 5.50 17.96
C CYS A 193 2.23 5.13 16.63
N SER A 194 1.47 4.52 15.72
CA SER A 194 1.88 4.15 14.37
C SER A 194 1.96 5.37 13.46
N SER A 195 2.87 5.34 12.49
CA SER A 195 3.05 6.43 11.52
C SER A 195 1.87 6.60 10.55
N GLY A 196 1.08 5.55 10.30
CA GLY A 196 -0.05 5.58 9.39
C GLY A 196 -0.81 4.25 9.33
N ASN A 197 -1.81 4.18 8.44
CA ASN A 197 -2.50 2.95 8.09
C ASN A 197 -3.31 3.10 6.80
N ALA A 198 -3.33 2.07 5.95
CA ALA A 198 -4.19 2.02 4.76
C ALA A 198 -5.44 1.14 4.91
N PHE A 199 -5.64 0.48 6.05
CA PHE A 199 -6.78 -0.39 6.40
C PHE A 199 -6.99 -1.64 5.53
N ALA A 200 -6.53 -1.65 4.29
CA ALA A 200 -6.48 -2.78 3.35
C ALA A 200 -5.44 -2.51 2.26
N ILE A 201 -5.01 -3.56 1.55
CA ILE A 201 -4.10 -3.48 0.41
C ILE A 201 -4.70 -4.31 -0.74
N PRO A 202 -5.08 -3.70 -1.88
CA PRO A 202 -5.24 -2.26 -2.10
C PRO A 202 -6.43 -1.67 -1.32
N ASN A 203 -6.49 -0.33 -1.25
CA ASN A 203 -7.61 0.44 -0.72
C ASN A 203 -7.71 1.81 -1.42
N ASP A 204 -8.73 2.59 -1.07
CA ASP A 204 -8.96 3.97 -1.53
C ASP A 204 -8.82 4.99 -0.38
N THR A 205 -8.31 4.55 0.78
CA THR A 205 -8.34 5.32 2.02
C THR A 205 -7.14 4.99 2.90
N PHE A 206 -6.38 6.02 3.26
CA PHE A 206 -5.30 5.89 4.23
C PHE A 206 -5.19 7.06 5.21
N ILE A 207 -4.46 6.88 6.30
CA ILE A 207 -4.20 7.91 7.30
C ILE A 207 -2.70 8.06 7.55
N VAL A 208 -2.28 9.28 7.87
CA VAL A 208 -0.93 9.57 8.40
C VAL A 208 -1.05 10.13 9.81
N THR A 209 -0.44 9.46 10.78
CA THR A 209 -0.69 9.63 12.23
C THR A 209 0.58 9.83 13.06
N MET A 210 1.46 10.72 12.61
CA MET A 210 2.68 11.07 13.36
C MET A 210 2.47 12.25 14.32
N GLY A 211 1.50 12.12 15.23
CA GLY A 211 0.98 13.21 16.04
C GLY A 211 1.66 13.53 17.36
N PRO A 212 1.32 14.69 17.98
CA PRO A 212 1.88 15.10 19.26
C PRO A 212 1.49 14.16 20.41
N LYS A 213 0.38 13.41 20.34
CA LYS A 213 0.01 12.43 21.39
C LYS A 213 1.14 11.45 21.67
N CYS A 214 1.84 11.03 20.61
CA CYS A 214 2.92 10.06 20.66
C CYS A 214 4.32 10.70 20.65
N ASN A 215 4.42 12.02 20.88
CA ASN A 215 5.67 12.78 20.91
C ASN A 215 6.52 12.63 19.64
N TRP A 216 5.88 12.48 18.47
CA TRP A 216 6.60 12.49 17.21
C TRP A 216 7.30 13.83 17.00
N THR A 217 8.61 13.79 16.70
CA THR A 217 9.35 14.95 16.19
C THR A 217 9.36 14.89 14.67
N VAL A 218 8.25 15.32 14.07
CA VAL A 218 8.01 15.16 12.62
C VAL A 218 8.95 16.04 11.81
N THR A 219 9.66 15.43 10.87
CA THR A 219 10.44 16.13 9.84
C THR A 219 9.69 16.12 8.51
N GLU A 220 10.11 16.98 7.56
CA GLU A 220 9.56 16.93 6.20
C GLU A 220 9.78 15.57 5.52
N ASN A 221 10.92 14.93 5.79
CA ASN A 221 11.21 13.59 5.25
C ASN A 221 10.23 12.54 5.76
N MET A 222 9.84 12.61 7.03
CA MET A 222 8.83 11.72 7.60
C MET A 222 7.49 11.91 6.90
N ASN A 223 7.01 13.15 6.74
CA ASN A 223 5.74 13.40 6.05
C ASN A 223 5.76 12.92 4.61
N VAL A 224 6.83 13.21 3.86
CA VAL A 224 6.98 12.77 2.46
C VAL A 224 7.01 11.24 2.38
N GLY A 225 7.85 10.62 3.20
CA GLY A 225 8.04 9.17 3.23
C GLY A 225 6.77 8.41 3.58
N THR A 226 6.12 8.79 4.68
CA THR A 226 4.90 8.13 5.14
C THR A 226 3.75 8.34 4.17
N PHE A 227 3.55 9.55 3.63
CA PHE A 227 2.49 9.76 2.63
C PHE A 227 2.67 8.83 1.42
N ILE A 228 3.89 8.76 0.86
CA ILE A 228 4.16 7.90 -0.29
C ILE A 228 4.03 6.43 0.10
N HIS A 229 4.43 6.05 1.32
CA HIS A 229 4.27 4.70 1.85
C HIS A 229 2.80 4.27 1.91
N GLU A 230 1.95 5.05 2.57
CA GLU A 230 0.54 4.74 2.73
C GLU A 230 -0.23 4.78 1.40
N LEU A 231 0.06 5.76 0.53
CA LEU A 231 -0.48 5.75 -0.84
C LEU A 231 -0.02 4.50 -1.60
N GLY A 232 1.16 3.96 -1.30
CA GLY A 232 1.64 2.72 -1.88
C GLY A 232 0.77 1.52 -1.50
N HIS A 233 0.28 1.47 -0.26
CA HIS A 233 -0.67 0.46 0.19
C HIS A 233 -2.02 0.57 -0.50
N ASP A 234 -2.56 1.78 -0.64
CA ASP A 234 -3.75 2.05 -1.44
C ASP A 234 -3.60 1.51 -2.88
N LEU A 235 -2.41 1.71 -3.45
CA LEU A 235 -2.02 1.24 -4.79
C LEU A 235 -1.59 -0.25 -4.84
N GLY A 236 -1.76 -1.00 -3.74
CA GLY A 236 -1.57 -2.45 -3.70
C GLY A 236 -0.15 -2.94 -3.41
N LEU A 237 0.75 -2.06 -2.96
CA LEU A 237 2.12 -2.41 -2.60
C LEU A 237 2.22 -2.88 -1.15
N THR A 238 3.18 -3.77 -0.87
CA THR A 238 3.45 -4.30 0.46
C THR A 238 4.88 -4.00 0.93
N HIS A 239 5.14 -4.18 2.22
CA HIS A 239 6.40 -3.81 2.87
C HIS A 239 7.65 -4.54 2.36
N GLY A 240 7.49 -5.73 1.79
CA GLY A 240 8.57 -6.55 1.24
C GLY A 240 8.60 -6.62 -0.29
N GLY A 241 7.73 -5.86 -0.97
CA GLY A 241 7.56 -5.86 -2.42
C GLY A 241 6.67 -7.01 -2.89
N SER A 242 7.22 -8.23 -2.93
CA SER A 242 6.47 -9.44 -3.31
C SER A 242 5.71 -10.10 -2.15
N ASP A 243 5.91 -9.60 -0.94
CA ASP A 243 5.40 -10.11 0.33
C ASP A 243 5.46 -8.96 1.37
N SER A 244 5.17 -9.24 2.64
CA SER A 244 5.13 -8.23 3.72
C SER A 244 6.34 -8.33 4.67
N VAL A 245 7.44 -8.95 4.23
CA VAL A 245 8.66 -9.07 5.04
C VAL A 245 9.43 -7.75 4.99
N ASN A 246 9.60 -7.14 6.16
CA ASN A 246 10.29 -5.87 6.36
C ASN A 246 11.82 -5.98 6.35
N TYR A 247 12.50 -4.83 6.29
CA TYR A 247 13.95 -4.67 6.46
C TYR A 247 14.85 -5.41 5.46
N LYS A 248 14.31 -5.79 4.30
CA LYS A 248 15.09 -6.44 3.25
C LYS A 248 16.14 -5.50 2.66
N PRO A 249 17.45 -5.81 2.72
CA PRO A 249 18.46 -4.93 2.12
C PRO A 249 18.36 -4.84 0.60
N ASN A 250 17.74 -5.84 -0.05
CA ASN A 250 17.54 -5.86 -1.49
C ASN A 250 16.18 -5.26 -1.94
N TYR A 251 15.43 -4.61 -1.04
CA TYR A 251 14.20 -3.91 -1.39
C TYR A 251 14.33 -2.40 -1.18
N LEU A 252 14.81 -1.71 -2.22
CA LEU A 252 15.15 -0.29 -2.22
C LEU A 252 13.92 0.57 -2.52
N SER A 253 13.01 0.65 -1.56
CA SER A 253 11.71 1.31 -1.68
C SER A 253 11.31 1.99 -0.37
N VAL A 254 10.56 3.09 -0.42
CA VAL A 254 9.95 3.69 0.80
C VAL A 254 8.97 2.76 1.50
N MET A 255 8.46 1.73 0.81
CA MET A 255 7.65 0.66 1.41
C MET A 255 8.44 -0.17 2.43
N ASN A 256 9.77 -0.11 2.40
CA ASN A 256 10.63 -0.81 3.35
C ASN A 256 10.99 0.12 4.51
N TYR A 257 10.78 -0.34 5.73
CA TYR A 257 11.05 0.39 6.96
C TYR A 257 12.49 0.91 7.13
N HIS A 258 13.48 0.32 6.45
CA HIS A 258 14.81 0.92 6.42
C HIS A 258 14.85 2.32 5.80
N PHE A 259 13.89 2.63 4.93
CA PHE A 259 13.91 3.78 4.04
C PHE A 259 12.67 4.66 4.14
N GLN A 260 11.62 4.26 4.86
CA GLN A 260 10.37 5.02 4.99
C GLN A 260 10.65 6.48 5.38
N PHE A 261 11.35 6.72 6.50
CA PHE A 261 11.52 8.09 7.02
C PHE A 261 12.75 8.83 6.50
N ASP A 262 13.80 8.13 6.08
CA ASP A 262 15.05 8.76 5.61
C ASP A 262 15.20 8.76 4.10
N GLY A 263 14.32 8.06 3.38
CA GLY A 263 14.47 7.75 1.96
C GLY A 263 15.53 6.69 1.68
N VAL A 264 15.53 6.20 0.44
CA VAL A 264 16.52 5.23 -0.04
C VAL A 264 17.83 5.99 -0.34
N PRO A 265 18.96 5.64 0.29
CA PRO A 265 20.20 6.38 0.13
C PRO A 265 20.82 6.18 -1.26
N ARG A 266 21.28 7.27 -1.87
CA ARG A 266 21.99 7.29 -3.16
C ARG A 266 23.49 7.44 -2.94
N THR A 267 24.29 6.99 -3.89
CA THR A 267 25.76 7.20 -3.86
C THR A 267 26.15 8.67 -4.02
N SER A 268 25.25 9.50 -4.55
CA SER A 268 25.40 10.96 -4.61
C SER A 268 25.27 11.66 -3.25
N GLY A 269 24.84 10.95 -2.21
CA GLY A 269 24.53 11.53 -0.89
C GLY A 269 23.07 12.00 -0.75
N ALA A 270 22.29 12.00 -1.83
CA ALA A 270 20.86 12.28 -1.77
C ALA A 270 20.06 11.11 -1.18
N ALA A 271 18.90 11.41 -0.61
CA ALA A 271 17.88 10.43 -0.25
C ALA A 271 16.76 10.46 -1.28
N TRP A 272 16.28 9.28 -1.67
CA TRP A 272 15.23 9.14 -2.67
C TRP A 272 13.94 8.61 -2.02
N PHE A 273 12.87 9.38 -2.12
CA PHE A 273 11.55 9.04 -1.59
C PHE A 273 10.66 8.59 -2.73
N SER A 274 10.63 7.30 -3.03
CA SER A 274 9.87 6.71 -4.13
C SER A 274 9.84 5.19 -3.98
N TYR A 275 9.04 4.51 -4.79
CA TYR A 275 9.05 3.06 -4.84
C TYR A 275 10.23 2.50 -5.65
N SER A 276 10.54 1.22 -5.47
CA SER A 276 11.58 0.56 -6.24
C SER A 276 11.19 0.46 -7.71
N SER A 277 12.11 0.81 -8.61
CA SER A 277 11.92 0.72 -10.07
C SER A 277 12.56 -0.51 -10.70
N PHE A 278 13.11 -1.40 -9.89
CA PHE A 278 13.78 -2.62 -10.32
C PHE A 278 13.71 -3.68 -9.22
N ALA A 279 14.05 -4.92 -9.58
CA ALA A 279 14.16 -6.01 -8.62
C ALA A 279 15.63 -6.41 -8.51
N PRO A 280 16.35 -6.01 -7.44
CA PRO A 280 17.66 -6.57 -7.12
C PRO A 280 17.65 -8.11 -7.01
N PRO A 281 18.82 -8.77 -7.11
CA PRO A 281 18.92 -10.21 -6.92
C PRO A 281 18.33 -10.68 -5.59
N THR A 282 17.74 -11.87 -5.61
CA THR A 282 17.32 -12.58 -4.41
C THR A 282 18.51 -12.83 -3.49
N LEU A 283 18.33 -12.56 -2.19
CA LEU A 283 19.32 -12.85 -1.15
C LEU A 283 18.88 -14.09 -0.37
N THR A 284 19.76 -15.07 -0.23
CA THR A 284 19.51 -16.26 0.60
C THR A 284 20.37 -16.19 1.84
N GLU A 285 19.77 -15.98 3.01
CA GLU A 285 20.46 -15.69 4.27
C GLU A 285 21.32 -16.83 4.82
N SER A 286 21.15 -18.03 4.29
CA SER A 286 22.02 -19.19 4.57
C SER A 286 23.23 -19.30 3.64
N SER A 287 23.33 -18.45 2.60
CA SER A 287 24.37 -18.47 1.58
C SER A 287 24.50 -17.12 0.86
N LEU A 288 24.75 -16.05 1.63
CA LEU A 288 24.92 -14.69 1.13
C LEU A 288 26.30 -14.53 0.49
N LYS A 289 26.34 -14.19 -0.80
CA LYS A 289 27.60 -13.90 -1.50
C LYS A 289 27.93 -12.41 -1.39
N GLU A 290 28.83 -12.06 -0.49
CA GLU A 290 29.17 -10.67 -0.15
C GLU A 290 29.72 -9.91 -1.35
N SER A 291 30.66 -10.52 -2.07
CA SER A 291 31.30 -9.96 -3.26
C SER A 291 30.35 -9.61 -4.41
N ALA A 292 29.09 -10.07 -4.39
CA ALA A 292 28.11 -9.82 -5.44
C ALA A 292 27.27 -8.55 -5.21
N GLY A 293 27.11 -8.10 -3.96
CA GLY A 293 26.20 -7.02 -3.60
C GLY A 293 24.77 -7.24 -4.15
N LEU A 294 24.16 -6.17 -4.65
CA LEU A 294 22.81 -6.11 -5.21
C LEU A 294 22.79 -5.98 -6.75
N GLY A 295 23.91 -6.28 -7.42
CA GLY A 295 24.00 -6.24 -8.89
C GLY A 295 24.03 -4.84 -9.49
N SER A 296 24.28 -4.76 -10.81
CA SER A 296 24.61 -3.50 -11.51
C SER A 296 23.54 -2.42 -11.48
N ALA A 297 22.25 -2.80 -11.45
CA ALA A 297 21.13 -1.88 -11.33
C ALA A 297 21.17 -1.06 -10.02
N ALA A 298 21.81 -1.59 -8.98
CA ALA A 298 21.98 -0.94 -7.69
C ALA A 298 23.19 0.02 -7.63
N SER A 299 23.87 0.31 -8.75
CA SER A 299 25.15 1.05 -8.75
C SER A 299 25.08 2.50 -8.26
N THR A 300 23.94 3.15 -8.44
CA THR A 300 23.69 4.50 -7.91
C THR A 300 23.05 4.51 -6.53
N TRP A 301 22.84 3.34 -5.94
CA TRP A 301 22.10 3.14 -4.71
C TRP A 301 23.03 2.67 -3.60
N ARG A 302 22.62 2.91 -2.36
CA ARG A 302 23.18 2.31 -1.16
C ARG A 302 22.05 1.56 -0.49
N THR A 303 22.36 0.64 0.42
CA THR A 303 21.36 -0.09 1.18
C THR A 303 21.70 -0.11 2.66
N LYS A 304 20.72 -0.47 3.49
CA LYS A 304 20.86 -0.72 4.92
C LYS A 304 20.66 -2.22 5.19
N TRP A 305 21.37 -2.76 6.17
CA TRP A 305 21.17 -4.12 6.68
C TRP A 305 21.50 -4.19 8.17
N ARG A 306 21.07 -5.28 8.80
CA ARG A 306 21.33 -5.57 10.21
C ARG A 306 22.53 -6.50 10.35
N CYS A 307 23.43 -6.14 11.27
CA CYS A 307 24.55 -6.98 11.68
C CYS A 307 24.16 -7.93 12.83
N PRO A 308 24.93 -9.00 13.07
CA PRO A 308 24.75 -9.89 14.23
C PRO A 308 24.84 -9.17 15.59
N ASP A 309 25.53 -8.03 15.67
CA ASP A 309 25.65 -7.19 16.87
C ASP A 309 24.44 -6.24 17.08
N ASN A 310 23.38 -6.39 16.29
CA ASN A 310 22.17 -5.55 16.21
C ASN A 310 22.38 -4.14 15.66
N THR A 311 23.59 -3.78 15.23
CA THR A 311 23.80 -2.48 14.57
C THR A 311 23.21 -2.49 13.16
N THR A 312 22.77 -1.33 12.69
CA THR A 312 22.45 -1.12 11.27
C THR A 312 23.67 -0.55 10.57
N ARG A 313 24.02 -1.13 9.43
CA ARG A 313 25.07 -0.60 8.55
C ARG A 313 24.44 -0.02 7.30
N THR A 314 25.15 0.90 6.66
CA THR A 314 24.80 1.45 5.34
C THR A 314 25.95 1.21 4.39
N SER A 315 25.67 0.67 3.20
CA SER A 315 26.71 0.22 2.27
C SER A 315 27.38 1.42 1.58
N GLY A 316 28.46 1.15 0.85
CA GLY A 316 28.89 2.01 -0.26
C GLY A 316 27.91 1.90 -1.43
N ALA A 317 28.42 1.88 -2.66
CA ALA A 317 27.57 1.55 -3.81
C ALA A 317 27.08 0.09 -3.67
N ALA A 318 25.76 -0.11 -3.69
CA ALA A 318 25.15 -1.38 -3.35
C ALA A 318 25.36 -2.47 -4.42
N ASN A 319 25.87 -2.12 -5.60
CA ASN A 319 26.31 -3.09 -6.60
C ASN A 319 27.68 -3.72 -6.31
N LEU A 320 28.43 -3.19 -5.34
CA LEU A 320 29.75 -3.69 -4.94
C LEU A 320 29.62 -4.67 -3.77
N GLY A 321 30.77 -5.20 -3.32
CA GLY A 321 30.82 -6.09 -2.17
C GLY A 321 30.17 -5.47 -0.92
N ILE A 322 29.30 -6.22 -0.25
CA ILE A 322 28.67 -5.84 1.01
C ILE A 322 29.01 -6.91 2.05
N ASP A 323 29.62 -6.47 3.15
CA ASP A 323 29.94 -7.25 4.35
C ASP A 323 28.64 -7.61 5.10
N TRP A 324 28.01 -8.72 4.72
CA TRP A 324 26.68 -9.06 5.21
C TRP A 324 26.73 -9.58 6.65
N ASN A 325 27.81 -10.27 7.03
CA ASN A 325 27.99 -10.80 8.39
C ASN A 325 28.70 -9.81 9.34
N CYS A 326 29.19 -8.70 8.83
CA CYS A 326 29.87 -7.62 9.55
C CYS A 326 31.18 -8.06 10.22
N ASP A 327 31.95 -8.94 9.57
CA ASP A 327 33.23 -9.43 10.09
C ASP A 327 34.45 -8.59 9.67
N GLY A 328 34.23 -7.58 8.82
CA GLY A 328 35.23 -6.60 8.43
C GLY A 328 35.73 -6.74 6.99
N ASP A 329 35.24 -7.70 6.21
CA ASP A 329 35.46 -7.77 4.77
C ASP A 329 34.20 -8.18 3.98
N ALA A 330 34.29 -8.27 2.65
CA ALA A 330 33.15 -8.59 1.79
C ALA A 330 33.52 -9.67 0.77
N THR A 331 34.30 -10.65 1.22
CA THR A 331 34.90 -11.67 0.35
C THR A 331 34.21 -13.02 0.43
N ASP A 332 33.35 -13.23 1.44
CA ASP A 332 32.85 -14.53 1.79
C ASP A 332 31.54 -14.92 1.10
N THR A 333 31.22 -16.20 1.23
CA THR A 333 29.84 -16.69 1.17
C THR A 333 29.44 -17.13 2.57
N THR A 334 28.54 -16.37 3.18
CA THR A 334 28.28 -16.42 4.62
C THR A 334 26.81 -16.65 4.94
N SER A 335 26.51 -16.87 6.22
CA SER A 335 25.13 -16.88 6.72
C SER A 335 24.95 -15.77 7.74
N ALA A 336 23.93 -14.93 7.51
CA ALA A 336 23.56 -13.85 8.40
C ALA A 336 22.07 -13.54 8.24
N ASP A 337 21.39 -13.26 9.35
CA ASP A 337 20.04 -12.70 9.40
C ASP A 337 20.14 -11.18 9.18
N ILE A 338 19.98 -10.76 7.92
CA ILE A 338 20.29 -9.40 7.46
C ILE A 338 19.08 -8.47 7.52
N ASN A 339 17.87 -9.02 7.73
CA ASN A 339 16.65 -8.26 8.00
C ASN A 339 16.21 -8.33 9.48
N ARG A 340 16.87 -9.16 10.31
CA ARG A 340 16.68 -9.30 11.77
C ARG A 340 15.29 -9.79 12.15
N ASP A 341 14.77 -10.76 11.42
CA ASP A 341 13.48 -11.40 11.75
C ASP A 341 13.64 -12.69 12.59
N GLY A 342 14.89 -13.05 12.93
CA GLY A 342 15.24 -14.23 13.71
C GLY A 342 15.17 -15.53 12.93
N ARG A 343 15.02 -15.47 11.60
CA ARG A 343 14.94 -16.61 10.70
C ARG A 343 16.09 -16.53 9.68
N SER A 344 16.34 -17.64 9.01
CA SER A 344 17.25 -17.69 7.86
C SER A 344 16.40 -18.03 6.64
N THR A 345 16.09 -17.01 5.85
CA THR A 345 15.11 -17.11 4.76
C THR A 345 15.69 -16.67 3.43
N THR A 346 14.84 -16.58 2.42
CA THR A 346 15.18 -16.07 1.10
C THR A 346 14.40 -14.79 0.88
N LEU A 347 15.12 -13.68 0.73
CA LEU A 347 14.58 -12.35 0.58
C LEU A 347 14.41 -12.07 -0.92
N THR A 348 13.18 -12.19 -1.41
CA THR A 348 12.77 -11.78 -2.75
C THR A 348 12.28 -10.34 -2.75
N THR A 349 12.23 -9.72 -3.92
CA THR A 349 11.79 -8.33 -4.08
C THR A 349 11.08 -8.14 -5.42
N GLN A 350 10.54 -6.95 -5.65
CA GLN A 350 9.73 -6.61 -6.81
C GLN A 350 10.05 -5.20 -7.30
N ASN A 351 9.94 -4.99 -8.61
CA ASN A 351 9.82 -3.64 -9.17
C ASN A 351 8.41 -3.11 -8.84
N ASN A 352 8.30 -2.22 -7.84
CA ASN A 352 7.01 -1.71 -7.39
C ASN A 352 6.29 -0.90 -8.45
N TRP A 353 7.00 -0.02 -9.16
CA TRP A 353 6.39 0.82 -10.20
C TRP A 353 5.69 -0.03 -11.27
N ALA A 354 6.26 -1.19 -11.61
CA ALA A 354 5.64 -2.13 -12.55
C ALA A 354 4.46 -2.95 -11.98
N ASN A 355 4.13 -2.81 -10.69
CA ASN A 355 3.11 -3.61 -9.99
C ASN A 355 2.11 -2.76 -9.18
N ILE A 356 2.04 -1.46 -9.47
CA ILE A 356 1.00 -0.56 -8.94
C ILE A 356 -0.36 -0.92 -9.53
N ARG A 357 -1.40 -0.79 -8.70
CA ARG A 357 -2.81 -0.87 -9.09
C ARG A 357 -3.42 0.53 -8.99
N PHE A 358 -3.56 1.21 -10.12
CA PHE A 358 -4.06 2.59 -10.15
C PHE A 358 -5.51 2.71 -9.64
N GLY A 359 -6.39 1.77 -10.02
CA GLY A 359 -7.77 1.71 -9.50
C GLY A 359 -7.87 1.11 -8.10
N GLY A 360 -7.01 1.52 -7.16
CA GLY A 360 -6.96 1.00 -5.80
C GLY A 360 -8.31 1.14 -5.08
N GLY A 361 -8.79 0.06 -4.46
CA GLY A 361 -10.09 0.03 -3.78
C GLY A 361 -11.26 0.33 -4.72
N ASP A 362 -11.91 1.47 -4.51
CA ASP A 362 -13.10 1.92 -5.22
C ASP A 362 -12.80 3.02 -6.27
N VAL A 363 -11.51 3.34 -6.51
CA VAL A 363 -11.10 4.35 -7.50
C VAL A 363 -11.08 3.76 -8.92
N GLY A 364 -11.52 4.56 -9.89
CA GLY A 364 -11.56 4.23 -11.30
C GLY A 364 -12.94 3.77 -11.81
N GLY A 365 -13.08 3.70 -13.13
CA GLY A 365 -14.31 3.28 -13.82
C GLY A 365 -14.41 1.78 -14.13
N GLY A 366 -13.44 0.98 -13.68
CA GLY A 366 -13.36 -0.47 -13.89
C GLY A 366 -14.15 -1.29 -12.86
N ASP A 367 -14.13 -2.63 -13.00
CA ASP A 367 -14.68 -3.51 -11.96
C ASP A 367 -14.02 -3.20 -10.62
N ALA A 368 -14.83 -2.88 -9.59
CA ALA A 368 -14.36 -2.61 -8.24
C ALA A 368 -13.34 -3.69 -7.83
N GLN A 369 -12.09 -3.28 -7.62
CA GLN A 369 -11.05 -4.19 -7.17
C GLN A 369 -11.45 -4.56 -5.73
N SER A 370 -12.05 -5.74 -5.55
CA SER A 370 -12.60 -6.15 -4.27
C SER A 370 -11.55 -5.95 -3.19
N LYS A 371 -11.82 -5.06 -2.22
CA LYS A 371 -10.97 -4.82 -1.05
C LYS A 371 -10.64 -6.18 -0.43
N THR A 372 -9.43 -6.65 -0.64
CA THR A 372 -9.00 -7.95 -0.10
C THR A 372 -8.85 -7.80 1.40
N THR A 373 -9.42 -8.75 2.17
CA THR A 373 -9.19 -8.78 3.61
C THR A 373 -7.70 -8.99 3.84
N THR A 374 -7.01 -7.90 4.17
CA THR A 374 -5.57 -7.88 4.39
C THR A 374 -5.33 -8.26 5.85
N PRO A 375 -4.44 -9.23 6.16
CA PRO A 375 -4.16 -9.57 7.54
C PRO A 375 -3.66 -8.36 8.32
N ALA A 376 -4.13 -8.18 9.56
CA ALA A 376 -3.74 -7.03 10.39
C ALA A 376 -2.22 -6.93 10.60
N SER A 377 -1.49 -8.05 10.59
CA SER A 377 -0.03 -8.08 10.67
C SER A 377 0.67 -7.48 9.45
N GLU A 378 0.00 -7.40 8.30
CA GLU A 378 0.53 -6.82 7.06
C GLU A 378 0.18 -5.33 6.93
N LEU A 379 -0.69 -4.81 7.80
CA LEU A 379 -1.10 -3.40 7.90
C LEU A 379 -0.44 -2.70 9.09
N GLN A 380 0.48 -3.39 9.78
CA GLN A 380 1.13 -2.84 10.96
C GLN A 380 2.26 -1.90 10.52
N GLU A 381 2.01 -0.60 10.58
CA GLU A 381 2.99 0.43 10.24
C GLU A 381 3.98 0.73 11.38
N MET A 382 5.12 1.34 11.04
CA MET A 382 6.17 1.63 12.03
C MET A 382 5.67 2.57 13.12
N THR A 383 5.84 2.16 14.38
CA THR A 383 5.51 2.98 15.55
C THR A 383 6.62 3.96 15.91
N GLN A 384 6.28 4.98 16.70
CA GLN A 384 7.24 5.96 17.21
C GLN A 384 8.37 5.29 18.02
N GLN A 385 8.02 4.27 18.81
CA GLN A 385 8.98 3.52 19.61
C GLN A 385 9.94 2.75 18.70
N GLU A 386 9.43 2.00 17.72
CA GLU A 386 10.27 1.26 16.77
C GLU A 386 11.20 2.19 16.01
N TYR A 387 10.70 3.34 15.57
CA TYR A 387 11.52 4.38 14.94
C TYR A 387 12.67 4.83 15.85
N ALA A 388 12.36 5.16 17.12
CA ALA A 388 13.34 5.60 18.09
C ALA A 388 14.40 4.53 18.35
N GLU A 389 14.00 3.26 18.46
CA GLU A 389 14.92 2.12 18.64
C GLU A 389 15.87 1.95 17.45
N GLN A 390 15.45 2.29 16.22
CA GLN A 390 16.35 2.22 15.05
C GLN A 390 17.40 3.33 15.04
N HIS A 391 17.12 4.46 15.69
CA HIS A 391 17.93 5.69 15.61
C HIS A 391 18.68 5.99 16.92
N GLN A 392 18.61 5.11 17.92
CA GLN A 392 19.50 5.15 19.07
C GLN A 392 20.89 4.64 18.66
N HIS A 393 21.82 5.57 18.48
CA HIS A 393 23.26 5.33 18.31
C HIS A 393 24.04 5.89 19.50
#